data_AF-A0A6L7F487-F1
#
_entry.id   AF-A0A6L7F487-F1
#
_cell.length_a   1.000
_cell.length_b   1.000
_cell.length_c   1.000
_cell.angle_alpha   90.00
_cell.angle_beta   90.00
_cell.angle_gamma   90.00
#
_symmetry.space_group_name_H-M   'P 1'
#
loop_
_entity.id
_entity.type
_entity.pdbx_description
1 polymer ?
#
loop_
_entity_poly.entity_id
_entity_poly.type
_entity_poly.pdbx_seq_one_letter_code
_entity_poly.pdbx_strand_id
1 'polypeptide(L)'
;MAESTDRAVAVDLTELERSMLSIGLGDWGGPASCGDAMAQVLGFRDVDDLHKQGERISESIWRGETQTRRDWTRAFASLEVMLTDSLGSGEWGAIHGYVKEDLYAALGPLRRKLPIDRSYLRTWR
;
A
#
# COMPACT_ATOMS: atom_id res chain seq x y z
N MET A 1 28.82 -9.71 0.14
CA MET A 1 28.44 -8.75 1.21
C MET A 1 27.33 -7.89 0.66
N ALA A 2 26.08 -8.21 0.98
CA ALA A 2 24.93 -7.47 0.46
C ALA A 2 24.85 -6.12 1.19
N GLU A 3 24.86 -5.05 0.41
CA GLU A 3 24.66 -3.67 0.85
C GLU A 3 23.33 -3.58 1.61
N SER A 4 23.34 -2.97 2.80
CA SER A 4 22.17 -2.83 3.67
C SER A 4 21.16 -1.85 3.06
N THR A 5 20.39 -2.31 2.08
CA THR A 5 19.42 -1.48 1.34
C THR A 5 18.04 -1.46 2.01
N ASP A 6 17.98 -1.14 3.30
CA ASP A 6 16.68 -0.87 3.94
C ASP A 6 16.76 0.27 4.95
N ARG A 7 17.39 1.38 4.52
CA ARG A 7 17.35 2.63 5.29
C ARG A 7 15.92 3.16 5.32
N ALA A 8 15.44 3.47 6.52
CA ALA A 8 14.15 4.13 6.69
C ALA A 8 14.16 5.54 6.06
N VAL A 9 13.09 5.89 5.38
CA VAL A 9 12.89 7.16 4.68
C VAL A 9 11.64 7.82 5.24
N ALA A 10 11.80 9.04 5.75
CA ALA A 10 10.68 9.90 6.11
C ALA A 10 10.02 10.47 4.86
N VAL A 11 8.69 10.44 4.82
CA VAL A 11 7.89 11.03 3.74
C VAL A 11 6.84 11.94 4.37
N ASP A 12 6.73 13.14 3.85
CA ASP A 12 5.73 14.11 4.31
C ASP A 12 4.35 13.78 3.70
N LEU A 13 3.57 13.02 4.48
CA LEU A 13 2.21 12.59 4.12
C LEU A 13 1.16 13.40 4.88
N THR A 14 0.12 13.81 4.16
CA THR A 14 -1.09 14.34 4.80
C THR A 14 -1.79 13.24 5.60
N GLU A 15 -2.70 13.63 6.50
CA GLU A 15 -3.51 12.67 7.26
C GLU A 15 -4.34 11.76 6.34
N LEU A 16 -4.89 12.32 5.27
CA LEU A 16 -5.63 11.58 4.27
C LEU A 16 -4.73 10.54 3.56
N GLU A 17 -3.57 10.97 3.05
CA GLU A 17 -2.60 10.09 2.39
C GLU A 17 -2.13 8.95 3.30
N ARG A 18 -1.89 9.26 4.57
CA ARG A 18 -1.51 8.28 5.60
C ARG A 18 -2.61 7.27 5.86
N SER A 19 -3.84 7.74 6.00
CA SER A 19 -5.01 6.90 6.23
C SER A 19 -5.24 5.94 5.06
N MET A 20 -5.19 6.45 3.83
CA MET A 20 -5.39 5.61 2.64
C MET A 20 -4.32 4.53 2.50
N LEU A 21 -3.04 4.85 2.73
CA LEU A 21 -1.96 3.85 2.69
C LEU A 21 -2.10 2.79 3.78
N SER A 22 -2.47 3.20 4.99
CA SER A 22 -2.66 2.30 6.13
C SER A 22 -3.83 1.35 5.90
N ILE A 23 -5.00 1.87 5.52
CA ILE A 23 -6.21 1.07 5.27
C ILE A 23 -6.03 0.19 4.04
N GLY A 24 -5.52 0.74 2.94
CA GLY A 24 -5.30 0.00 1.69
C GLY A 24 -4.32 -1.16 1.84
N LEU A 25 -3.46 -1.12 2.86
CA LEU A 25 -2.55 -2.21 3.21
C LEU A 25 -3.15 -3.20 4.23
N GLY A 26 -3.96 -2.73 5.18
CA GLY A 26 -4.55 -3.55 6.24
C GLY A 26 -5.73 -4.42 5.78
N ASP A 27 -6.44 -4.02 4.73
CA ASP A 27 -7.74 -4.61 4.36
C ASP A 27 -7.67 -5.93 3.56
N TRP A 28 -6.47 -6.44 3.28
CA TRP A 28 -6.31 -7.65 2.46
C TRP A 28 -6.72 -8.95 3.15
N GLY A 29 -7.08 -8.91 4.45
CA GLY A 29 -7.61 -10.04 5.21
C GLY A 29 -9.12 -10.29 5.05
N GLY A 30 -9.81 -9.49 4.21
CA GLY A 30 -11.26 -9.54 3.99
C GLY A 30 -11.69 -10.25 2.69
N PRO A 31 -12.88 -9.91 2.13
CA PRO A 31 -13.47 -10.56 0.95
C PRO A 31 -12.65 -10.42 -0.35
N ALA A 32 -11.58 -9.62 -0.34
CA ALA A 32 -10.62 -9.52 -1.45
C ALA A 32 -9.91 -10.86 -1.76
N SER A 33 -10.01 -11.87 -0.88
CA SER A 33 -9.51 -13.24 -1.10
C SER A 33 -8.06 -13.26 -1.62
N CYS A 34 -7.17 -12.55 -0.92
CA CYS A 34 -5.77 -12.46 -1.29
C CYS A 34 -5.10 -13.84 -1.20
N GLY A 35 -4.80 -14.46 -2.34
CA GLY A 35 -3.98 -15.67 -2.41
C GLY A 35 -2.49 -15.34 -2.48
N ASP A 36 -1.63 -16.35 -2.32
CA ASP A 36 -0.17 -16.18 -2.36
C ASP A 36 0.33 -15.49 -3.64
N ALA A 37 -0.32 -15.72 -4.78
CA ALA A 37 0.01 -15.04 -6.04
C ALA A 37 -0.17 -13.52 -5.93
N MET A 38 -1.26 -13.06 -5.31
CA MET A 38 -1.50 -11.63 -5.08
C MET A 38 -0.53 -11.08 -4.02
N ALA A 39 -0.29 -11.82 -2.94
CA ALA A 39 0.69 -11.42 -1.92
C ALA A 39 2.09 -11.19 -2.53
N GLN A 40 2.55 -12.10 -3.40
CA GLN A 40 3.82 -11.97 -4.12
C GLN A 40 3.87 -10.75 -5.03
N VAL A 41 2.78 -10.51 -5.74
CA VAL A 41 2.60 -9.36 -6.61
C VAL A 41 2.65 -8.03 -5.82
N LEU A 42 2.13 -8.00 -4.60
CA LEU A 42 2.20 -6.86 -3.68
C LEU A 42 3.58 -6.72 -3.00
N GLY A 43 4.52 -7.64 -3.26
CA GLY A 43 5.88 -7.62 -2.71
C GLY A 43 6.06 -8.34 -1.37
N PHE A 44 5.09 -9.18 -1.00
CA PHE A 44 5.16 -10.10 0.14
C PHE A 44 5.63 -11.47 -0.30
N ARG A 45 6.01 -12.33 0.65
CA ARG A 45 6.44 -13.70 0.34
C ARG A 45 5.25 -14.62 0.05
N ASP A 46 4.20 -14.49 0.87
CA ASP A 46 2.98 -15.30 0.88
C ASP A 46 1.89 -14.54 1.66
N VAL A 47 0.68 -15.10 1.73
CA VAL A 47 -0.45 -14.47 2.42
C VAL A 47 -0.19 -14.25 3.92
N ASP A 48 0.55 -15.15 4.56
CA ASP A 48 0.91 -15.01 5.97
C ASP A 48 1.87 -13.84 6.19
N ASP A 49 2.84 -13.66 5.29
CA ASP A 49 3.75 -12.51 5.29
C ASP A 49 3.00 -11.21 5.02
N LEU A 50 2.05 -11.21 4.09
CA LEU A 50 1.16 -10.08 3.80
C LEU A 50 0.39 -9.67 5.04
N HIS A 51 -0.26 -10.60 5.77
CA HIS A 51 -1.00 -10.24 6.98
C HIS A 51 -0.07 -9.70 8.07
N LYS A 52 1.01 -10.41 8.39
CA LYS A 52 1.92 -10.03 9.47
C LYS A 52 2.66 -8.72 9.20
N GLN A 53 3.20 -8.57 8.00
CA GLN A 53 3.94 -7.37 7.63
C GLN A 53 3.00 -6.23 7.26
N GLY A 54 1.86 -6.52 6.63
CA GLY A 54 0.85 -5.53 6.29
C GLY A 54 0.29 -4.83 7.52
N GLU A 55 -0.06 -5.59 8.57
CA GLU A 55 -0.49 -5.03 9.86
C GLU A 55 0.61 -4.14 10.47
N ARG A 56 1.84 -4.65 10.60
CA ARG A 56 2.98 -3.89 11.14
C ARG A 56 3.21 -2.58 10.38
N ILE A 57 3.26 -2.63 9.06
CA ILE A 57 3.54 -1.47 8.21
C ILE A 57 2.36 -0.49 8.28
N SER A 58 1.12 -1.00 8.27
CA SER A 58 -0.09 -0.17 8.35
C SER A 58 -0.12 0.64 9.64
N GLU A 59 0.13 0.02 10.79
CA GLU A 59 0.18 0.71 12.09
C GLU A 59 1.30 1.77 12.13
N SER A 60 2.47 1.42 11.58
CA SER A 60 3.63 2.32 11.56
C SER A 60 3.37 3.53 10.65
N ILE A 61 2.75 3.32 9.48
CA ILE A 61 2.28 4.40 8.60
C ILE A 61 1.25 5.25 9.32
N TRP A 62 0.24 4.66 9.95
CA TRP A 62 -0.80 5.39 10.70
C TRP A 62 -0.23 6.32 11.78
N ARG A 63 0.85 5.89 12.45
CA ARG A 63 1.58 6.68 13.45
C ARG A 63 2.51 7.74 12.85
N GLY A 64 2.65 7.80 11.53
CA GLY A 64 3.53 8.74 10.84
C GLY A 64 5.01 8.36 10.94
N GLU A 65 5.32 7.09 11.19
CA GLU A 65 6.68 6.60 11.34
C GLU A 65 7.37 6.42 9.98
N THR A 66 8.70 6.48 9.99
CA THR A 66 9.51 6.28 8.78
C THR A 66 9.48 4.82 8.34
N GLN A 67 9.20 4.56 7.06
CA GLN A 67 9.24 3.22 6.49
C GLN A 67 10.47 3.01 5.63
N THR A 68 10.82 1.76 5.43
CA THR A 68 11.85 1.41 4.47
C THR A 68 11.33 1.54 3.03
N ARG A 69 12.25 1.56 2.06
CA ARG A 69 11.87 1.69 0.64
C ARG A 69 10.93 0.56 0.20
N ARG A 70 11.20 -0.64 0.71
CA ARG A 70 10.40 -1.83 0.44
C ARG A 70 9.00 -1.69 1.02
N ASP A 71 8.89 -1.23 2.26
CA ASP A 71 7.60 -1.10 2.93
C ASP A 71 6.75 0.03 2.32
N TRP A 72 7.37 1.12 1.87
CA TRP A 72 6.66 2.14 1.05
C TRP A 72 6.14 1.58 -0.27
N THR A 73 6.91 0.72 -0.93
CA THR A 73 6.50 0.08 -2.19
C THR A 73 5.33 -0.87 -1.96
N ARG A 74 5.37 -1.68 -0.89
CA ARG A 74 4.28 -2.57 -0.49
C ARG A 74 2.98 -1.81 -0.19
N ALA A 75 3.06 -0.77 0.64
CA ALA A 75 1.91 0.05 1.00
C ALA A 75 1.26 0.71 -0.24
N PHE A 76 2.08 1.27 -1.13
CA PHE A 76 1.59 1.88 -2.36
C PHE A 76 0.99 0.85 -3.33
N ALA A 77 1.65 -0.29 -3.52
CA ALA A 77 1.15 -1.34 -4.40
C ALA A 77 -0.20 -1.89 -3.91
N SER A 78 -0.33 -2.12 -2.60
CA SER A 78 -1.59 -2.55 -1.97
C SER A 78 -2.71 -1.54 -2.21
N LEU A 79 -2.45 -0.24 -1.99
CA LEU A 79 -3.44 0.80 -2.27
C LEU A 79 -3.78 0.88 -3.76
N GLU A 80 -2.78 0.85 -4.65
CA GLU A 80 -2.97 0.96 -6.10
C GLU A 80 -3.83 -0.20 -6.61
N VAL A 81 -3.51 -1.45 -6.24
CA VAL A 81 -4.29 -2.62 -6.67
C VAL A 81 -5.72 -2.55 -6.13
N MET A 82 -5.92 -2.18 -4.85
CA MET A 82 -7.26 -2.02 -4.26
C MET A 82 -8.13 -1.01 -5.02
N LEU A 83 -7.51 0.06 -5.54
CA LEU A 83 -8.20 1.12 -6.27
C LEU A 83 -8.34 0.84 -7.77
N THR A 84 -7.45 0.04 -8.37
CA THR A 84 -7.49 -0.28 -9.81
C THR A 84 -8.25 -1.55 -10.13
N ASP A 85 -8.25 -2.52 -9.23
CA ASP A 85 -9.07 -3.71 -9.42
C ASP A 85 -10.54 -3.33 -9.23
N SER A 86 -11.37 -3.86 -10.11
CA SER A 86 -12.84 -3.73 -10.08
C SER A 86 -13.48 -4.24 -8.78
N LEU A 87 -12.69 -4.82 -7.87
CA LEU A 87 -13.10 -5.45 -6.63
C LEU A 87 -13.55 -4.49 -5.52
N GLY A 88 -13.33 -3.17 -5.59
CA GLY A 88 -13.58 -2.42 -4.36
C GLY A 88 -13.64 -0.91 -4.35
N SER A 89 -13.12 -0.13 -5.32
CA SER A 89 -12.96 1.33 -5.08
C SER A 89 -14.25 2.06 -4.63
N GLY A 90 -15.42 1.60 -5.08
CA GLY A 90 -16.73 2.13 -4.67
C GLY A 90 -17.21 1.62 -3.32
N GLU A 91 -17.20 0.30 -3.09
CA GLU A 91 -17.63 -0.31 -1.83
C GLU A 91 -16.64 -0.06 -0.69
N TRP A 92 -15.34 -0.20 -0.96
CA TRP A 92 -14.25 0.15 -0.07
C TRP A 92 -14.27 1.63 0.31
N GLY A 93 -14.49 2.51 -0.68
CA GLY A 93 -14.72 3.93 -0.43
C GLY A 93 -15.91 4.15 0.50
N ALA A 94 -17.04 3.49 0.24
CA ALA A 94 -18.23 3.59 1.10
C ALA A 94 -18.01 3.07 2.53
N ILE A 95 -17.28 1.96 2.70
CA ILE A 95 -16.94 1.37 4.01
C ILE A 95 -16.10 2.35 4.84
N HIS A 96 -15.15 3.03 4.19
CA HIS A 96 -14.19 3.91 4.85
C HIS A 96 -14.55 5.40 4.78
N GLY A 97 -15.69 5.74 4.19
CA GLY A 97 -16.19 7.12 4.07
C GLY A 97 -15.46 7.98 3.04
N TYR A 98 -14.79 7.36 2.06
CA TYR A 98 -14.13 8.06 0.96
C TYR A 98 -14.97 8.08 -0.31
N VAL A 99 -14.99 9.23 -0.98
CA VAL A 99 -15.55 9.32 -2.33
C VAL A 99 -14.48 8.91 -3.33
N LYS A 100 -14.89 8.22 -4.41
CA LYS A 100 -13.99 7.67 -5.42
C LYS A 100 -13.00 8.71 -5.95
N GLU A 101 -13.46 9.93 -6.20
CA GLU A 101 -12.64 11.04 -6.71
C GLU A 101 -11.45 11.36 -5.79
N ASP A 102 -11.64 11.36 -4.47
CA ASP A 102 -10.59 11.65 -3.50
C ASP A 102 -9.51 10.56 -3.52
N LEU A 103 -9.93 9.29 -3.70
CA LEU A 103 -9.05 8.13 -3.75
C LEU A 103 -8.10 8.19 -4.96
N TYR A 104 -8.63 8.48 -6.15
CA TYR A 104 -7.80 8.61 -7.35
C TYR A 104 -6.96 9.90 -7.34
N ALA A 105 -7.49 10.99 -6.78
CA ALA A 105 -6.76 12.26 -6.67
C ALA A 105 -5.48 12.10 -5.82
N ALA A 106 -5.49 11.20 -4.84
CA ALA A 106 -4.35 10.96 -3.96
C ALA A 106 -3.22 10.11 -4.56
N LEU A 107 -3.51 9.26 -5.55
CA LEU A 107 -2.50 8.40 -6.19
C LEU A 107 -1.38 9.20 -6.85
N GLY A 108 -1.71 10.31 -7.51
CA GLY A 108 -0.74 11.18 -8.17
C GLY A 108 0.30 11.77 -7.21
N PRO A 109 -0.11 12.51 -6.17
CA PRO A 109 0.76 12.98 -5.10
C PRO A 109 1.57 11.87 -4.43
N LEU A 110 0.93 10.78 -4.01
CA LEU A 110 1.61 9.64 -3.35
C LEU A 110 2.72 9.06 -4.21
N ARG A 111 2.46 8.83 -5.50
CA ARG A 111 3.45 8.30 -6.46
C ARG A 111 4.67 9.22 -6.65
N ARG A 112 4.53 10.53 -6.42
CA ARG A 112 5.63 11.50 -6.48
C ARG A 112 6.43 11.55 -5.18
N LYS A 113 5.76 11.43 -4.03
CA LYS A 113 6.37 11.55 -2.70
C LYS A 113 7.10 10.27 -2.28
N LEU A 114 6.51 9.11 -2.57
CA LEU A 114 6.99 7.85 -2.04
C LEU A 114 8.25 7.38 -2.80
N PRO A 115 9.25 6.85 -2.08
CA PRO A 115 10.47 6.32 -2.68
C PRO A 115 10.25 4.93 -3.29
N ILE A 116 9.16 4.69 -4.01
CA ILE A 116 8.81 3.35 -4.50
C ILE A 116 9.80 2.78 -5.54
N ASP A 117 9.90 1.46 -5.60
CA ASP A 117 10.55 0.77 -6.72
C ASP A 117 9.64 0.83 -7.95
N ARG A 118 10.07 1.54 -8.99
CA ARG A 118 9.29 1.74 -10.22
C ARG A 118 9.33 0.53 -11.16
N SER A 119 10.17 -0.47 -10.91
CA SER A 119 10.15 -1.72 -11.65
C SER A 119 8.83 -2.48 -11.43
N TYR A 120 8.25 -2.40 -10.22
CA TYR A 120 6.95 -2.96 -9.87
C TYR A 120 5.78 -2.38 -10.68
N LEU A 121 5.88 -1.11 -11.08
CA LEU A 121 4.79 -0.40 -11.77
C LEU A 121 4.67 -0.76 -13.26
N ARG A 122 5.62 -1.52 -13.82
CA ARG A 122 5.57 -1.96 -15.23
C ARG A 122 4.77 -3.25 -15.43
N THR A 123 4.56 -4.02 -14.36
CA THR A 123 3.92 -5.34 -14.40
C THR A 123 2.40 -5.27 -14.65
N TRP A 124 1.81 -4.09 -14.53
CA TRP A 124 0.36 -3.87 -14.56
C TRP A 124 -0.14 -3.05 -15.75
N ARG A 125 0.68 -2.91 -16.80
CA ARG A 125 0.34 -2.18 -18.03
C ARG A 125 0.07 -3.10 -19.20
#